data_AF-A0A7W1B801-F1
#
_entry.id   AF-A0A7W1B801-F1
#
_cell.length_a   1.000
_cell.length_b   1.000
_cell.length_c   1.000
_cell.angle_alpha   90.00
_cell.angle_beta   90.00
_cell.angle_gamma   90.00
#
_symmetry.space_group_name_H-M   'P 1'
#
loop_
_entity.id
_entity.type
_entity.pdbx_description
1 polymer ?
#
loop_
_entity_poly.entity_id
_entity_poly.type
_entity_poly.pdbx_seq_one_letter_code
_entity_poly.pdbx_strand_id
1 'polypeptide(L)'
;IPQDFDPTPPLDVVVYVHGFNNCITNVLGEVGGPCTPDGPARSAFQLATQLEASGRNAILVLPEVAYDQATGDPGMLGTAGGFRALLDATFANLPAPLGPLDPATVGATIIAVHSGGYRAVAAMATIGDVPVDELWLFDSLYGSVASFDAWIKDDLASFAGAAPARRFANVYTSGGGTLTNSEAMADRAAGWVAADPSVLVDDRTTATWTDDVYHHGLLFKRSGLSHDGVPGYYFEHMLATSANLRAAACP
;
A
#
# COMPACT_ATOMS: atom_id res chain seq x y z
N ILE A 1 -14.47 5.13 -2.53
CA ILE A 1 -14.74 4.58 -3.88
C ILE A 1 -14.66 5.72 -4.88
N PRO A 2 -14.27 5.46 -6.14
CA PRO A 2 -14.34 6.44 -7.22
C PRO A 2 -15.79 6.80 -7.59
N GLN A 3 -15.98 7.88 -8.35
CA GLN A 3 -17.30 8.36 -8.77
C GLN A 3 -18.05 7.34 -9.63
N ASP A 4 -17.38 6.74 -10.60
CA ASP A 4 -17.95 5.77 -11.55
C ASP A 4 -17.69 4.32 -11.11
N PHE A 5 -17.75 4.08 -9.80
CA PHE A 5 -17.52 2.76 -9.22
C PHE A 5 -18.54 1.72 -9.73
N ASP A 6 -18.05 0.62 -10.29
CA ASP A 6 -18.85 -0.55 -10.66
C ASP A 6 -18.97 -1.50 -9.46
N PRO A 7 -20.17 -1.64 -8.86
CA PRO A 7 -20.40 -2.49 -7.71
C PRO A 7 -20.54 -3.98 -8.07
N THR A 8 -20.30 -4.39 -9.31
CA THR A 8 -20.35 -5.79 -9.74
C THR A 8 -19.18 -6.59 -9.12
N PRO A 9 -19.44 -7.63 -8.32
CA PRO A 9 -18.39 -8.48 -7.76
C PRO A 9 -17.60 -9.26 -8.81
N PRO A 10 -16.36 -9.71 -8.50
CA PRO A 10 -15.64 -9.50 -7.23
C PRO A 10 -15.15 -8.05 -7.11
N LEU A 11 -15.24 -7.44 -5.93
CA LEU A 11 -14.81 -6.05 -5.70
C LEU A 11 -13.35 -6.02 -5.25
N ASP A 12 -12.55 -5.16 -5.86
CA ASP A 12 -11.14 -4.98 -5.49
C ASP A 12 -11.03 -4.05 -4.27
N VAL A 13 -10.03 -4.30 -3.43
CA VAL A 13 -9.83 -3.61 -2.16
C VAL A 13 -8.41 -3.09 -2.07
N VAL A 14 -8.29 -1.79 -1.79
CA VAL A 14 -7.01 -1.13 -1.50
C VAL A 14 -7.07 -0.68 -0.05
N VAL A 15 -6.15 -1.17 0.77
CA VAL A 15 -6.02 -0.79 2.17
C VAL A 15 -4.84 0.14 2.32
N TYR A 16 -5.05 1.33 2.88
CA TYR A 16 -3.99 2.29 3.13
C TYR A 16 -3.82 2.55 4.63
N VAL A 17 -2.64 2.25 5.15
CA VAL A 17 -2.28 2.50 6.55
C VAL A 17 -1.40 3.74 6.64
N HIS A 18 -1.84 4.77 7.38
CA HIS A 18 -1.05 5.98 7.56
C HIS A 18 0.02 5.83 8.65
N GLY A 19 0.94 6.79 8.66
CA GLY A 19 2.03 6.87 9.62
C GLY A 19 1.66 7.55 10.94
N PHE A 20 2.70 7.79 11.73
CA PHE A 20 2.60 8.48 13.00
C PHE A 20 2.01 9.88 12.84
N ASN A 21 1.38 10.38 13.91
CA ASN A 21 0.96 11.77 14.01
C ASN A 21 0.07 12.20 12.82
N ASN A 22 -0.88 11.35 12.44
CA ASN A 22 -1.86 11.65 11.41
C ASN A 22 -3.17 10.91 11.70
N CYS A 23 -4.15 11.08 10.82
CA CYS A 23 -5.46 10.45 10.91
C CYS A 23 -6.01 10.23 9.50
N ILE A 24 -6.96 9.31 9.37
CA ILE A 24 -7.50 8.90 8.07
C ILE A 24 -8.13 10.06 7.29
N THR A 25 -8.77 11.03 7.96
CA THR A 25 -9.39 12.20 7.31
C THR A 25 -8.38 13.05 6.56
N ASN A 26 -7.20 13.26 7.15
CA ASN A 26 -6.16 14.08 6.55
C ASN A 26 -5.54 13.39 5.35
N VAL A 27 -5.11 12.14 5.49
CA VAL A 27 -4.47 11.41 4.38
C VAL A 27 -5.43 11.22 3.21
N LEU A 28 -6.72 11.05 3.48
CA LEU A 28 -7.76 10.96 2.45
C LEU A 28 -7.97 12.29 1.70
N GLY A 29 -7.89 13.41 2.42
CA GLY A 29 -8.28 14.73 1.94
C GLY A 29 -7.24 15.44 1.06
N GLU A 30 -7.65 16.61 0.56
CA GLU A 30 -6.86 17.44 -0.37
C GLU A 30 -5.85 18.35 0.33
N VAL A 31 -6.21 18.85 1.51
CA VAL A 31 -5.47 19.87 2.23
C VAL A 31 -5.18 19.37 3.62
N GLY A 32 -3.90 19.48 4.02
CA GLY A 32 -3.46 19.10 5.35
C GLY A 32 -4.11 19.99 6.42
N GLY A 33 -4.66 19.36 7.45
CA GLY A 33 -5.29 20.03 8.58
C GLY A 33 -4.92 19.35 9.89
N PRO A 34 -5.33 19.89 11.03
CA PRO A 34 -5.11 19.23 12.30
C PRO A 34 -6.10 18.07 12.46
N CYS A 35 -5.67 16.96 13.05
CA CYS A 35 -6.59 15.85 13.32
C CYS A 35 -7.61 16.25 14.39
N THR A 36 -7.16 16.95 15.42
CA THR A 36 -7.99 17.54 16.48
C THR A 36 -8.07 19.07 16.32
N PRO A 37 -9.16 19.75 16.74
CA PRO A 37 -9.36 21.18 16.48
C PRO A 37 -8.19 22.12 16.87
N ASP A 38 -7.46 21.79 17.93
CA ASP A 38 -6.32 22.59 18.43
C ASP A 38 -4.95 21.92 18.19
N GLY A 39 -4.93 20.85 17.40
CA GLY A 39 -3.73 20.10 17.07
C GLY A 39 -2.84 20.80 16.04
N PRO A 40 -1.59 20.34 15.86
CA PRO A 40 -0.77 20.76 14.73
C PRO A 40 -1.35 20.24 13.41
N ALA A 41 -1.15 20.99 12.32
CA ALA A 41 -1.50 20.52 10.98
C ALA A 41 -0.71 19.25 10.61
N ARG A 42 -1.39 18.27 10.03
CA ARG A 42 -0.80 17.04 9.50
C ARG A 42 -0.91 17.03 7.99
N SER A 43 -0.07 16.24 7.35
CA SER A 43 0.02 16.16 5.90
C SER A 43 -1.20 15.44 5.32
N ALA A 44 -1.75 16.01 4.25
CA ALA A 44 -2.72 15.35 3.39
C ALA A 44 -2.01 14.65 2.24
N PHE A 45 -2.54 13.50 1.82
CA PHE A 45 -1.97 12.70 0.74
C PHE A 45 -2.91 12.58 -0.46
N GLN A 46 -4.08 13.23 -0.46
CA GLN A 46 -5.00 13.23 -1.60
C GLN A 46 -5.39 11.81 -2.04
N LEU A 47 -5.49 10.83 -1.11
CA LEU A 47 -5.68 9.43 -1.50
C LEU A 47 -7.00 9.20 -2.25
N ALA A 48 -8.04 9.99 -1.96
CA ALA A 48 -9.29 9.94 -2.72
C ALA A 48 -9.09 10.37 -4.18
N THR A 49 -8.45 11.53 -4.39
CA THR A 49 -8.16 12.05 -5.73
C THR A 49 -7.19 11.17 -6.49
N GLN A 50 -6.17 10.63 -5.84
CA GLN A 50 -5.24 9.68 -6.45
C GLN A 50 -5.94 8.38 -6.88
N LEU A 51 -6.90 7.86 -6.11
CA LEU A 51 -7.69 6.71 -6.54
C LEU A 51 -8.57 7.05 -7.75
N GLU A 52 -9.26 8.19 -7.71
CA GLU A 52 -10.07 8.66 -8.84
C GLU A 52 -9.22 8.80 -10.12
N ALA A 53 -8.09 9.50 -10.02
CA ALA A 53 -7.17 9.74 -11.13
C ALA A 53 -6.54 8.47 -11.68
N SER A 54 -6.35 7.44 -10.85
CA SER A 54 -5.80 6.15 -11.28
C SER A 54 -6.69 5.39 -12.27
N GLY A 55 -7.97 5.75 -12.37
CA GLY A 55 -8.94 5.06 -13.23
C GLY A 55 -9.20 3.60 -12.80
N ARG A 56 -9.02 3.26 -11.52
CA ARG A 56 -9.21 1.90 -11.00
C ARG A 56 -10.49 1.75 -10.19
N ASN A 57 -11.15 0.60 -10.34
CA ASN A 57 -12.41 0.28 -9.69
C ASN A 57 -12.21 -0.45 -8.35
N ALA A 58 -11.83 0.29 -7.30
CA ALA A 58 -11.54 -0.31 -5.99
C ALA A 58 -12.21 0.40 -4.81
N ILE A 59 -12.46 -0.35 -3.75
CA ILE A 59 -12.82 0.18 -2.43
C ILE A 59 -11.53 0.56 -1.70
N LEU A 60 -11.36 1.84 -1.41
CA LEU A 60 -10.28 2.32 -0.52
C LEU A 60 -10.73 2.20 0.94
N VAL A 61 -10.00 1.39 1.71
CA VAL A 61 -10.20 1.20 3.14
C VAL A 61 -9.03 1.83 3.89
N LEU A 62 -9.31 2.75 4.81
CA LEU A 62 -8.30 3.39 5.65
C LEU A 62 -8.56 3.00 7.10
N PRO A 63 -7.95 1.92 7.62
CA PRO A 63 -8.05 1.62 9.04
C PRO A 63 -7.30 2.69 9.84
N GLU A 64 -7.99 3.26 10.83
CA GLU A 64 -7.37 4.12 11.83
C GLU A 64 -6.64 3.22 12.84
N VAL A 65 -5.32 3.13 12.73
CA VAL A 65 -4.50 2.29 13.62
C VAL A 65 -4.21 3.01 14.93
N ALA A 66 -3.68 4.24 14.84
CA ALA A 66 -3.34 5.07 15.98
C ALA A 66 -3.58 6.54 15.67
N TYR A 67 -4.76 7.02 16.06
CA TYR A 67 -5.21 8.38 15.79
C TYR A 67 -4.29 9.42 16.41
N ASP A 68 -3.66 10.22 15.55
CA ASP A 68 -2.78 11.34 15.87
C ASP A 68 -1.69 11.02 16.90
N GLN A 69 -1.10 9.83 16.82
CA GLN A 69 -0.11 9.33 17.78
C GLN A 69 1.20 8.89 17.13
N ALA A 70 2.31 9.07 17.85
CA ALA A 70 3.64 8.63 17.44
C ALA A 70 3.93 7.19 17.89
N THR A 71 3.14 6.22 17.43
CA THR A 71 3.27 4.81 17.81
C THR A 71 3.18 3.87 16.61
N GLY A 72 4.06 2.87 16.59
CA GLY A 72 4.03 1.76 15.63
C GLY A 72 3.41 0.49 16.20
N ASP A 73 2.64 0.60 17.28
CA ASP A 73 1.87 -0.50 17.85
C ASP A 73 0.79 -0.95 16.84
N PRO A 74 0.81 -2.21 16.38
CA PRO A 74 -0.17 -2.70 15.42
C PRO A 74 -1.54 -3.02 16.04
N GLY A 75 -1.66 -3.02 17.38
CA GLY A 75 -2.90 -3.41 18.05
C GLY A 75 -3.42 -4.78 17.59
N MET A 76 -4.73 -4.87 17.31
CA MET A 76 -5.36 -6.11 16.84
C MET A 76 -4.92 -6.52 15.43
N LEU A 77 -4.47 -5.58 14.58
CA LEU A 77 -3.90 -5.92 13.27
C LEU A 77 -2.58 -6.69 13.39
N GLY A 78 -1.93 -6.65 14.55
CA GLY A 78 -0.73 -7.42 14.87
C GLY A 78 -0.99 -8.87 15.26
N THR A 79 -2.25 -9.29 15.38
CA THR A 79 -2.62 -10.66 15.77
C THR A 79 -2.97 -11.52 14.57
N ALA A 80 -2.88 -12.85 14.71
CA ALA A 80 -3.31 -13.78 13.69
C ALA A 80 -4.79 -13.57 13.34
N GLY A 81 -5.11 -13.49 12.05
CA GLY A 81 -6.44 -13.19 11.52
C GLY A 81 -6.89 -11.74 11.72
N GLY A 82 -6.03 -10.85 12.23
CA GLY A 82 -6.39 -9.46 12.53
C GLY A 82 -6.84 -8.66 11.31
N PHE A 83 -6.25 -8.93 10.14
CA PHE A 83 -6.66 -8.27 8.89
C PHE A 83 -8.04 -8.75 8.41
N ARG A 84 -8.28 -10.07 8.42
CA ARG A 84 -9.61 -10.63 8.16
C ARG A 84 -10.66 -10.03 9.09
N ALA A 85 -10.40 -9.95 10.38
CA ALA A 85 -11.33 -9.37 11.35
C ALA A 85 -11.65 -7.89 11.05
N LEU A 86 -10.66 -7.09 10.61
CA LEU A 86 -10.88 -5.72 10.16
C LEU A 86 -11.81 -5.68 8.94
N LEU A 87 -11.54 -6.50 7.92
CA LEU A 87 -12.34 -6.51 6.70
C LEU A 87 -13.76 -7.04 6.95
N ASP A 88 -13.92 -8.09 7.77
CA ASP A 88 -15.24 -8.59 8.19
C ASP A 88 -16.08 -7.48 8.83
N ALA A 89 -15.50 -6.75 9.80
CA ALA A 89 -16.19 -5.65 10.46
C ALA A 89 -16.52 -4.50 9.50
N THR A 90 -15.62 -4.19 8.57
CA THR A 90 -15.82 -3.12 7.58
C THR A 90 -16.90 -3.51 6.58
N PHE A 91 -16.83 -4.72 6.02
CA PHE A 91 -17.71 -5.20 4.97
C PHE A 91 -19.10 -5.55 5.45
N ALA A 92 -19.26 -5.94 6.71
CA ALA A 92 -20.57 -6.11 7.33
C ALA A 92 -21.39 -4.80 7.39
N ASN A 93 -20.72 -3.64 7.33
CA ASN A 93 -21.34 -2.32 7.47
C ASN A 93 -21.34 -1.50 6.16
N LEU A 94 -20.99 -2.10 5.02
CA LEU A 94 -21.04 -1.41 3.73
C LEU A 94 -22.50 -1.14 3.31
N PRO A 95 -22.82 0.08 2.84
CA PRO A 95 -24.16 0.38 2.34
C PRO A 95 -24.42 -0.31 0.99
N ALA A 96 -25.69 -0.53 0.66
CA ALA A 96 -26.06 -0.96 -0.69
C ALA A 96 -25.62 0.11 -1.74
N PRO A 97 -25.16 -0.30 -2.93
CA PRO A 97 -25.06 -1.67 -3.44
C PRO A 97 -23.76 -2.41 -3.09
N LEU A 98 -22.88 -1.84 -2.25
CA LEU A 98 -21.51 -2.33 -2.04
C LEU A 98 -21.41 -3.57 -1.15
N GLY A 99 -22.41 -3.88 -0.32
CA GLY A 99 -22.30 -4.99 0.62
C GLY A 99 -23.62 -5.47 1.22
N PRO A 100 -23.55 -6.41 2.19
CA PRO A 100 -22.32 -6.92 2.81
C PRO A 100 -21.44 -7.77 1.89
N LEU A 101 -20.13 -7.83 2.16
CA LEU A 101 -19.15 -8.64 1.41
C LEU A 101 -18.46 -9.67 2.32
N ASP A 102 -18.03 -10.78 1.73
CA ASP A 102 -17.13 -11.73 2.37
C ASP A 102 -15.68 -11.44 1.92
N PRO A 103 -14.73 -11.16 2.86
CA PRO A 103 -13.32 -10.95 2.52
C PRO A 103 -12.66 -12.11 1.77
N ALA A 104 -13.22 -13.32 1.79
CA ALA A 104 -12.73 -14.45 1.00
C ALA A 104 -13.15 -14.39 -0.49
N THR A 105 -14.03 -13.46 -0.86
CA THR A 105 -14.62 -13.36 -2.20
C THR A 105 -14.33 -12.04 -2.91
N VAL A 106 -13.56 -11.15 -2.26
CA VAL A 106 -13.06 -9.93 -2.90
C VAL A 106 -12.12 -10.29 -4.05
N GLY A 107 -11.94 -9.33 -4.96
CA GLY A 107 -10.99 -9.45 -6.06
C GLY A 107 -9.57 -9.25 -5.56
N ALA A 108 -8.85 -8.35 -6.22
CA ALA A 108 -7.50 -7.99 -5.80
C ALA A 108 -7.50 -7.32 -4.42
N THR A 109 -6.54 -7.69 -3.58
CA THR A 109 -6.28 -7.07 -2.29
C THR A 109 -4.88 -6.45 -2.28
N ILE A 110 -4.84 -5.13 -2.16
CA ILE A 110 -3.62 -4.34 -2.11
C ILE A 110 -3.49 -3.70 -0.74
N ILE A 111 -2.29 -3.74 -0.16
CA ILE A 111 -1.97 -3.01 1.07
C ILE A 111 -0.85 -2.01 0.79
N ALA A 112 -1.13 -0.75 1.06
CA ALA A 112 -0.16 0.34 1.06
C ALA A 112 0.05 0.88 2.48
N VAL A 113 1.27 1.30 2.79
CA VAL A 113 1.57 1.93 4.06
C VAL A 113 2.54 3.09 3.89
N HIS A 114 2.31 4.14 4.67
CA HIS A 114 3.27 5.21 4.86
C HIS A 114 3.83 5.24 6.28
N SER A 115 5.13 5.50 6.37
CA SER A 115 5.88 5.68 7.60
C SER A 115 5.62 4.57 8.66
N GLY A 116 4.88 4.89 9.73
CA GLY A 116 4.80 4.12 10.97
C GLY A 116 3.99 2.83 10.97
N GLY A 117 3.13 2.60 9.98
CA GLY A 117 2.19 1.46 9.96
C GLY A 117 2.81 0.10 9.63
N TYR A 118 4.12 0.04 9.38
CA TYR A 118 4.80 -1.12 8.78
C TYR A 118 4.67 -2.43 9.59
N ARG A 119 4.52 -2.35 10.93
CA ARG A 119 4.31 -3.55 11.75
C ARG A 119 2.93 -4.15 11.56
N ALA A 120 1.90 -3.31 11.46
CA ALA A 120 0.54 -3.75 11.19
C ALA A 120 0.48 -4.40 9.81
N VAL A 121 1.03 -3.73 8.80
CA VAL A 121 1.03 -4.25 7.43
C VAL A 121 1.87 -5.52 7.26
N ALA A 122 3.01 -5.64 7.94
CA ALA A 122 3.75 -6.91 7.98
C ALA A 122 2.92 -8.07 8.55
N ALA A 123 2.15 -7.81 9.62
CA ALA A 123 1.26 -8.81 10.21
C ALA A 123 0.05 -9.12 9.29
N MET A 124 -0.57 -8.10 8.69
CA MET A 124 -1.66 -8.26 7.73
C MET A 124 -1.25 -9.15 6.55
N ALA A 125 -0.05 -8.95 6.00
CA ALA A 125 0.44 -9.71 4.85
C ALA A 125 0.87 -11.15 5.19
N THR A 126 1.31 -11.42 6.42
CA THR A 126 1.90 -12.72 6.79
C THR A 126 1.00 -13.61 7.64
N ILE A 127 0.16 -13.02 8.49
CA ILE A 127 -0.71 -13.73 9.44
C ILE A 127 -2.13 -13.13 9.45
N GLY A 128 -2.51 -12.32 8.46
CA GLY A 128 -3.79 -11.62 8.43
C GLY A 128 -4.97 -12.45 7.91
N ASP A 129 -4.75 -13.67 7.44
CA ASP A 129 -5.73 -14.59 6.85
C ASP A 129 -6.48 -14.08 5.62
N VAL A 130 -5.98 -13.05 4.94
CA VAL A 130 -6.49 -12.56 3.66
C VAL A 130 -5.32 -12.58 2.67
N PRO A 131 -5.47 -13.19 1.47
CA PRO A 131 -4.46 -13.09 0.43
C PRO A 131 -4.17 -11.63 0.09
N VAL A 132 -2.90 -11.30 -0.10
CA VAL A 132 -2.45 -9.97 -0.52
C VAL A 132 -1.75 -10.16 -1.86
N ASP A 133 -2.24 -9.47 -2.88
CA ASP A 133 -1.67 -9.49 -4.22
C ASP A 133 -0.55 -8.45 -4.32
N GLU A 134 -0.74 -7.29 -3.70
CA GLU A 134 0.28 -6.25 -3.74
C GLU A 134 0.55 -5.56 -2.41
N LEU A 135 1.82 -5.24 -2.19
CA LEU A 135 2.32 -4.68 -0.94
C LEU A 135 3.27 -3.51 -1.20
N TRP A 136 2.86 -2.31 -0.80
CA TRP A 136 3.60 -1.07 -1.09
C TRP A 136 4.01 -0.35 0.19
N LEU A 137 5.32 -0.13 0.33
CA LEU A 137 5.93 0.60 1.43
C LEU A 137 6.36 1.98 0.94
N PHE A 138 5.70 3.02 1.43
CA PHE A 138 6.05 4.41 1.20
C PHE A 138 6.85 4.94 2.39
N ASP A 139 8.16 4.89 2.25
CA ASP A 139 9.16 5.31 3.23
C ASP A 139 8.87 4.72 4.62
N SER A 140 8.57 3.41 4.63
CA SER A 140 8.00 2.70 5.79
C SER A 140 8.86 1.54 6.32
N LEU A 141 9.92 1.13 5.62
CA LEU A 141 10.70 -0.05 6.00
C LEU A 141 11.66 0.22 7.19
N TYR A 142 11.11 0.56 8.36
CA TYR A 142 11.88 0.74 9.60
C TYR A 142 12.26 -0.59 10.25
N GLY A 143 11.53 -1.66 9.96
CA GLY A 143 11.69 -2.97 10.57
C GLY A 143 10.78 -4.02 9.92
N SER A 144 10.51 -5.12 10.64
CA SER A 144 9.74 -6.28 10.13
C SER A 144 10.27 -6.87 8.82
N VAL A 145 11.55 -6.63 8.54
CA VAL A 145 12.22 -7.00 7.28
C VAL A 145 12.06 -8.50 6.98
N ALA A 146 12.20 -9.36 8.00
CA ALA A 146 12.05 -10.80 7.83
C ALA A 146 10.62 -11.20 7.38
N SER A 147 9.58 -10.48 7.80
CA SER A 147 8.20 -10.72 7.38
C SER A 147 7.99 -10.35 5.92
N PHE A 148 8.51 -9.20 5.49
CA PHE A 148 8.42 -8.77 4.09
C PHE A 148 9.25 -9.69 3.18
N ASP A 149 10.47 -10.05 3.57
CA ASP A 149 11.29 -11.04 2.89
C ASP A 149 10.54 -12.38 2.76
N ALA A 150 9.88 -12.84 3.82
CA ALA A 150 9.13 -14.09 3.81
C ALA A 150 7.93 -14.04 2.85
N TRP A 151 7.17 -12.95 2.85
CA TRP A 151 6.03 -12.76 1.95
C TRP A 151 6.44 -12.77 0.47
N ILE A 152 7.57 -12.14 0.12
CA ILE A 152 8.10 -12.17 -1.25
C ILE A 152 8.54 -13.59 -1.63
N LYS A 153 9.32 -14.26 -0.77
CA LYS A 153 9.89 -15.58 -1.07
C LYS A 153 8.86 -16.71 -1.12
N ASP A 154 7.70 -16.50 -0.52
CA ASP A 154 6.59 -17.45 -0.53
C ASP A 154 6.16 -17.82 -1.96
N ASP A 155 6.23 -16.87 -2.89
CA ASP A 155 5.92 -17.10 -4.31
C ASP A 155 6.73 -16.19 -5.24
N LEU A 156 8.01 -16.50 -5.47
CA LEU A 156 8.87 -15.70 -6.34
C LEU A 156 8.39 -15.67 -7.80
N ALA A 157 7.70 -16.72 -8.27
CA ALA A 157 7.25 -16.80 -9.65
C ALA A 157 6.12 -15.80 -9.95
N SER A 158 5.30 -15.47 -8.95
CA SER A 158 4.20 -14.51 -9.09
C SER A 158 4.64 -13.07 -9.41
N PHE A 159 5.92 -12.73 -9.21
CA PHE A 159 6.47 -11.40 -9.53
C PHE A 159 6.94 -11.24 -10.98
N ALA A 160 6.93 -12.32 -11.77
CA ALA A 160 7.45 -12.31 -13.13
C ALA A 160 6.37 -12.07 -14.20
N GLY A 161 6.81 -11.61 -15.38
CA GLY A 161 5.97 -11.38 -16.54
C GLY A 161 5.46 -9.94 -16.67
N ALA A 162 4.80 -9.64 -17.79
CA ALA A 162 4.31 -8.29 -18.09
C ALA A 162 3.09 -7.86 -17.25
N ALA A 163 2.46 -8.82 -16.56
CA ALA A 163 1.31 -8.63 -15.69
C ALA A 163 1.49 -9.55 -14.46
N PRO A 164 2.38 -9.18 -13.52
CA PRO A 164 2.71 -10.03 -12.41
C PRO A 164 1.52 -10.19 -11.46
N ALA A 165 1.31 -11.42 -10.98
CA ALA A 165 0.24 -11.73 -10.03
C ALA A 165 0.50 -11.14 -8.63
N ARG A 166 1.78 -10.97 -8.25
CA ARG A 166 2.15 -10.18 -7.07
C ARG A 166 3.05 -9.01 -7.40
N ARG A 167 2.92 -7.93 -6.63
CA ARG A 167 3.83 -6.78 -6.68
C ARG A 167 4.27 -6.33 -5.31
N PHE A 168 5.56 -6.12 -5.13
CA PHE A 168 6.16 -5.49 -3.96
C PHE A 168 6.83 -4.19 -4.38
N ALA A 169 6.48 -3.09 -3.70
CA ALA A 169 7.18 -1.83 -3.90
C ALA A 169 7.70 -1.29 -2.56
N ASN A 170 8.94 -0.86 -2.55
CA ASN A 170 9.53 -0.10 -1.45
C ASN A 170 10.13 1.20 -2.00
N VAL A 171 9.39 2.29 -1.81
CA VAL A 171 9.82 3.64 -2.19
C VAL A 171 10.27 4.36 -0.93
N TYR A 172 11.57 4.62 -0.80
CA TYR A 172 12.20 5.13 0.41
C TYR A 172 12.92 6.45 0.15
N THR A 173 13.11 7.26 1.18
CA THR A 173 13.90 8.51 1.06
C THR A 173 15.23 8.39 1.79
N SER A 174 16.17 9.28 1.48
CA SER A 174 17.44 9.35 2.23
C SER A 174 17.26 9.83 3.68
N GLY A 175 16.19 10.60 3.95
CA GLY A 175 15.97 11.27 5.24
C GLY A 175 14.91 10.62 6.13
N GLY A 176 14.09 9.71 5.59
CA GLY A 176 12.96 9.10 6.30
C GLY A 176 13.35 8.04 7.32
N GLY A 177 14.63 7.68 7.42
CA GLY A 177 15.13 6.68 8.38
C GLY A 177 14.98 5.22 7.92
N THR A 178 14.57 4.98 6.67
CA THR A 178 14.37 3.63 6.12
C THR A 178 15.43 3.22 5.09
N LEU A 179 16.35 4.13 4.74
CA LEU A 179 17.36 3.97 3.68
C LEU A 179 18.14 2.66 3.80
N THR A 180 18.79 2.43 4.95
CA THR A 180 19.67 1.28 5.15
C THR A 180 18.92 -0.04 4.99
N ASN A 181 17.72 -0.16 5.59
CA ASN A 181 16.92 -1.37 5.46
C ASN A 181 16.44 -1.59 4.03
N SER A 182 16.11 -0.50 3.33
CA SER A 182 15.58 -0.54 1.97
C SER A 182 16.61 -0.97 0.95
N GLU A 183 17.80 -0.35 0.97
CA GLU A 183 18.91 -0.76 0.10
C GLU A 183 19.36 -2.20 0.43
N ALA A 184 19.43 -2.57 1.72
CA ALA A 184 19.78 -3.94 2.10
C ALA A 184 18.73 -4.96 1.65
N MET A 185 17.44 -4.60 1.64
CA MET A 185 16.37 -5.47 1.15
C MET A 185 16.41 -5.60 -0.38
N ALA A 186 16.70 -4.52 -1.10
CA ALA A 186 16.92 -4.56 -2.55
C ALA A 186 18.07 -5.52 -2.91
N ASP A 187 19.20 -5.45 -2.19
CA ASP A 187 20.34 -6.36 -2.38
C ASP A 187 19.97 -7.83 -2.17
N ARG A 188 19.17 -8.14 -1.13
CA ARG A 188 18.68 -9.51 -0.90
C ARG A 188 17.70 -9.96 -1.97
N ALA A 189 16.78 -9.08 -2.37
CA ALA A 189 15.78 -9.36 -3.40
C ALA A 189 16.42 -9.67 -4.75
N ALA A 190 17.45 -8.92 -5.15
CA ALA A 190 18.25 -9.22 -6.33
C ALA A 190 18.84 -10.64 -6.27
N GLY A 191 19.27 -11.10 -5.09
CA GLY A 191 19.73 -12.47 -4.89
C GLY A 191 18.63 -13.53 -5.11
N TRP A 192 17.38 -13.25 -4.74
CA TRP A 192 16.28 -14.23 -4.85
C TRP A 192 15.83 -14.45 -6.30
N VAL A 193 15.91 -13.41 -7.14
CA VAL A 193 15.47 -13.46 -8.54
C VAL A 193 16.63 -13.45 -9.53
N ALA A 194 17.85 -13.78 -9.06
CA ALA A 194 19.08 -13.77 -9.86
C ALA A 194 19.32 -12.45 -10.63
N ALA A 195 18.91 -11.33 -10.03
CA ALA A 195 18.95 -9.99 -10.60
C ALA A 195 18.27 -9.88 -11.98
N ASP A 196 17.20 -10.65 -12.21
CA ASP A 196 16.42 -10.57 -13.45
C ASP A 196 15.78 -9.18 -13.59
N PRO A 197 16.23 -8.36 -14.57
CA PRO A 197 15.75 -7.00 -14.73
C PRO A 197 14.31 -6.93 -15.26
N SER A 198 13.73 -8.04 -15.72
CA SER A 198 12.31 -8.12 -16.08
C SER A 198 11.40 -8.30 -14.87
N VAL A 199 11.97 -8.67 -13.71
CA VAL A 199 11.25 -8.89 -12.45
C VAL A 199 11.54 -7.77 -11.47
N LEU A 200 12.81 -7.40 -11.33
CA LEU A 200 13.29 -6.48 -10.31
C LEU A 200 13.87 -5.20 -10.90
N VAL A 201 13.44 -4.07 -10.35
CA VAL A 201 14.05 -2.76 -10.55
C VAL A 201 14.54 -2.21 -9.22
N ASP A 202 15.84 -1.97 -9.13
CA ASP A 202 16.49 -1.23 -8.03
C ASP A 202 17.04 0.09 -8.55
N ASP A 203 16.28 1.16 -8.34
CA ASP A 203 16.64 2.52 -8.75
C ASP A 203 17.00 3.36 -7.52
N ARG A 204 18.31 3.56 -7.33
CA ARG A 204 18.88 4.35 -6.22
C ARG A 204 19.11 5.82 -6.59
N THR A 205 18.70 6.26 -7.78
CA THR A 205 18.72 7.68 -8.17
C THR A 205 17.53 8.41 -7.56
N THR A 206 17.56 9.75 -7.49
CA THR A 206 16.48 10.54 -6.87
C THR A 206 15.37 11.01 -7.82
N ALA A 207 15.51 10.79 -9.13
CA ALA A 207 14.48 11.11 -10.13
C ALA A 207 13.22 10.26 -9.89
N THR A 208 12.04 10.62 -10.38
CA THR A 208 10.90 9.68 -10.37
C THR A 208 11.04 8.64 -11.48
N TRP A 209 10.29 7.55 -11.40
CA TRP A 209 10.27 6.53 -12.45
C TRP A 209 9.55 7.01 -13.71
N THR A 210 9.88 6.39 -14.84
CA THR A 210 9.05 6.41 -16.05
C THR A 210 7.94 5.36 -15.94
N ASP A 211 6.84 5.55 -16.66
CA ASP A 211 5.64 4.70 -16.59
C ASP A 211 5.92 3.19 -16.74
N ASP A 212 6.80 2.82 -17.68
CA ASP A 212 7.16 1.41 -17.94
C ASP A 212 7.72 0.67 -16.71
N VAL A 213 8.34 1.39 -15.76
CA VAL A 213 8.94 0.77 -14.58
C VAL A 213 7.86 0.24 -13.64
N TYR A 214 6.74 0.94 -13.49
CA TYR A 214 5.73 0.61 -12.49
C TYR A 214 5.08 -0.78 -12.70
N HIS A 215 5.22 -1.38 -13.88
CA HIS A 215 4.68 -2.70 -14.20
C HIS A 215 5.52 -3.89 -13.67
N HIS A 216 6.70 -3.65 -13.10
CA HIS A 216 7.55 -4.74 -12.58
C HIS A 216 7.01 -5.28 -11.25
N GLY A 217 7.28 -6.56 -10.98
CA GLY A 217 6.84 -7.22 -9.76
C GLY A 217 7.61 -6.78 -8.51
N LEU A 218 8.92 -6.55 -8.60
CA LEU A 218 9.75 -6.11 -7.47
C LEU A 218 10.35 -4.73 -7.75
N LEU A 219 9.98 -3.77 -6.92
CA LEU A 219 10.28 -2.36 -7.13
C LEU A 219 10.96 -1.76 -5.89
N PHE A 220 12.17 -1.25 -6.06
CA PHE A 220 12.91 -0.52 -5.02
C PHE A 220 13.30 0.85 -5.55
N LYS A 221 12.88 1.90 -4.84
CA LYS A 221 13.10 3.28 -5.26
C LYS A 221 13.65 4.16 -4.16
N ARG A 222 14.83 4.71 -4.38
CA ARG A 222 15.22 5.92 -3.66
C ARG A 222 14.48 7.12 -4.26
N SER A 223 13.65 7.79 -3.49
CA SER A 223 12.93 8.99 -3.94
C SER A 223 13.65 10.27 -3.51
N GLY A 224 13.68 11.26 -4.39
CA GLY A 224 14.07 12.64 -4.05
C GLY A 224 12.96 13.46 -3.40
N LEU A 225 11.75 12.91 -3.28
CA LEU A 225 10.63 13.57 -2.60
C LEU A 225 10.85 13.63 -1.08
N SER A 226 10.06 14.47 -0.41
CA SER A 226 9.99 14.46 1.05
C SER A 226 9.35 13.16 1.55
N HIS A 227 9.58 12.85 2.83
CA HIS A 227 8.97 11.69 3.51
C HIS A 227 7.45 11.61 3.28
N ASP A 228 6.75 12.73 3.44
CA ASP A 228 5.30 12.84 3.23
C ASP A 228 4.90 13.02 1.77
N GLY A 229 5.85 13.40 0.90
CA GLY A 229 5.62 13.55 -0.53
C GLY A 229 5.62 12.22 -1.29
N VAL A 230 6.23 11.17 -0.74
CA VAL A 230 6.24 9.83 -1.34
C VAL A 230 4.82 9.30 -1.59
N PRO A 231 3.93 9.19 -0.58
CA PRO A 231 2.57 8.71 -0.84
C PRO A 231 1.73 9.67 -1.69
N GLY A 232 2.03 10.97 -1.66
CA GLY A 232 1.36 11.98 -2.50
C GLY A 232 1.71 11.90 -3.99
N TYR A 233 2.69 11.09 -4.38
CA TYR A 233 3.10 10.92 -5.79
C TYR A 233 2.96 9.47 -6.25
N TYR A 234 3.51 8.52 -5.49
CA TYR A 234 3.64 7.14 -5.98
C TYR A 234 2.35 6.34 -5.87
N PHE A 235 1.39 6.72 -5.03
CA PHE A 235 0.18 5.93 -4.80
C PHE A 235 -0.70 5.84 -6.05
N GLU A 236 -1.00 6.96 -6.71
CA GLU A 236 -1.73 6.99 -7.98
C GLU A 236 -1.04 6.16 -9.06
N HIS A 237 0.27 6.37 -9.27
CA HIS A 237 1.01 5.67 -10.32
C HIS A 237 1.04 4.16 -10.09
N MET A 238 1.16 3.72 -8.84
CA MET A 238 1.07 2.30 -8.48
C MET A 238 -0.34 1.77 -8.75
N LEU A 239 -1.40 2.48 -8.34
CA LEU A 239 -2.77 2.08 -8.66
C LEU A 239 -3.00 1.97 -10.18
N ALA A 240 -2.63 3.01 -10.92
CA ALA A 240 -2.84 3.15 -12.36
C ALA A 240 -2.15 2.07 -13.18
N THR A 241 -1.15 1.38 -12.62
CA THR A 241 -0.34 0.37 -13.31
C THR A 241 -0.48 -1.03 -12.73
N SER A 242 -1.30 -1.20 -11.68
CA SER A 242 -1.63 -2.52 -11.15
C SER A 242 -2.25 -3.40 -12.23
N ALA A 243 -1.70 -4.61 -12.38
CA ALA A 243 -2.27 -5.64 -13.25
C ALA A 243 -3.47 -6.36 -12.60
N ASN A 244 -3.62 -6.23 -11.27
CA ASN A 244 -4.62 -6.93 -10.49
C ASN A 244 -5.92 -6.13 -10.35
N LEU A 245 -5.85 -4.79 -10.26
CA LEU A 245 -7.03 -3.94 -10.15
C LEU A 245 -7.80 -3.84 -11.47
N ARG A 246 -9.13 -3.98 -11.41
CA ARG A 246 -10.01 -3.70 -12.54
C ARG A 246 -9.99 -2.22 -12.88
N ALA A 247 -10.08 -1.90 -14.17
CA ALA A 247 -10.32 -0.53 -14.62
C ALA A 247 -11.71 -0.08 -14.17
N ALA A 248 -11.84 1.19 -13.79
CA ALA A 248 -13.14 1.84 -13.70
C ALA A 248 -13.79 1.85 -15.09
N ALA A 249 -15.12 1.75 -15.14
CA ALA A 249 -15.84 1.93 -16.39
C ALA A 249 -15.50 3.33 -16.92
N CYS A 250 -15.06 3.44 -18.18
CA CYS A 250 -14.93 4.75 -18.81
C CYS A 250 -16.33 5.40 -18.86
N PRO A 251 -16.45 6.70 -18.53
CA PRO A 251 -17.71 7.43 -18.68
C PRO A 251 -18.22 7.44 -20.13
#